data_AF-A0A7S1UJV3-F1
#
_entry.id   AF-A0A7S1UJV3-F1
#
_cell.length_a   1.000
_cell.length_b   1.000
_cell.length_c   1.000
_cell.angle_alpha   90.00
_cell.angle_beta   90.00
_cell.angle_gamma   90.00
#
_symmetry.space_group_name_H-M   'P 1'
#
loop_
_entity.id
_entity.type
_entity.pdbx_description
1 polymer ?
#
loop_
_entity_poly.entity_id
_entity_poly.type
_entity_poly.pdbx_seq_one_letter_code
_entity_poly.pdbx_strand_id
1 'polypeptide(L)'
;KVPRLMQRHMPKLWALLPAAVRADVVRRAAERAPETTAAVMVDIQDHVSQLIDLEQFAVDYMTGNPSLTNEVFIACGRDELVFVRDAGAAFGLAFGLFQMLLWAALGAPESEFLRPSPAALLVFPAMGLIAGMLLNWIAVKAIFAPVEPVELFGGAVVLQGLFLRRQKEVARVYAYMVASRILTSENLLVEIAGVGKPGRPVIDGIVRKHVATAFDDYAWAVEPVLRTFGAVDADGFAAMKTDSCDIMARELGPALYHAAAYMDEALALENTIAREMSGLSPQDFEALLHPVFKEDEWKLVVMGGVVGLAVGLVQAFFIN
;
A
#
# COMPACT_ATOMS: atom_id res chain seq x y z
N LYS A 1 -17.78 7.83 33.59
CA LYS A 1 -16.39 8.14 34.03
C LYS A 1 -16.31 9.40 34.90
N VAL A 2 -17.19 10.38 34.68
CA VAL A 2 -17.33 11.60 35.50
C VAL A 2 -17.40 11.37 37.03
N PRO A 3 -18.18 10.40 37.58
CA PRO A 3 -18.23 10.21 39.03
C PRO A 3 -16.89 9.81 39.67
N ARG A 4 -16.06 9.03 38.94
CA ARG A 4 -14.72 8.62 39.42
C ARG A 4 -13.74 9.79 39.41
N LEU A 5 -13.80 10.65 38.39
CA LEU A 5 -13.00 11.89 38.31
C LEU A 5 -13.33 12.82 39.48
N MET A 6 -14.62 13.04 39.75
CA MET A 6 -15.08 13.89 40.87
C MET A 6 -14.68 13.31 42.23
N GLN A 7 -14.76 11.98 42.41
CA GLN A 7 -14.31 11.34 43.65
C GLN A 7 -12.79 11.43 43.85
N ARG A 8 -11.99 11.39 42.78
CA ARG A 8 -10.53 11.44 42.86
C ARG A 8 -10.02 12.84 43.18
N HIS A 9 -10.54 13.86 42.49
CA HIS A 9 -10.01 15.22 42.58
C HIS A 9 -10.80 16.10 43.54
N MET A 10 -12.07 15.79 43.78
CA MET A 10 -12.96 16.59 44.63
C MET A 10 -13.82 15.71 45.58
N PRO A 11 -13.22 14.79 46.35
CA PRO A 11 -13.96 13.80 47.16
C PRO A 11 -14.93 14.45 48.14
N LYS A 12 -14.48 15.51 48.84
CA LYS A 12 -15.28 16.22 49.85
C LYS A 12 -16.48 16.92 49.22
N LEU A 13 -16.27 17.65 48.14
CA LEU A 13 -17.35 18.32 47.41
C LEU A 13 -18.35 17.31 46.83
N TRP A 14 -17.85 16.25 46.18
CA TRP A 14 -18.71 15.24 45.56
C TRP A 14 -19.56 14.47 46.59
N ALA A 15 -19.05 14.27 47.80
CA ALA A 15 -19.81 13.68 48.90
C ALA A 15 -20.90 14.62 49.45
N LEU A 16 -20.67 15.94 49.41
CA LEU A 16 -21.61 16.96 49.92
C LEU A 16 -22.73 17.31 48.92
N LEU A 17 -22.58 17.01 47.63
CA LEU A 17 -23.57 17.34 46.62
C LEU A 17 -24.83 16.44 46.71
N PRO A 18 -26.06 17.03 46.64
CA PRO A 18 -27.30 16.27 46.54
C PRO A 18 -27.32 15.32 45.33
N ALA A 19 -28.04 14.20 45.45
CA ALA A 19 -28.14 13.21 44.36
C ALA A 19 -28.64 13.82 43.04
N ALA A 20 -29.59 14.74 43.09
CA ALA A 20 -30.10 15.45 41.92
C ALA A 20 -29.01 16.27 41.19
N VAL A 21 -28.14 16.95 41.93
CA VAL A 21 -27.05 17.75 41.35
C VAL A 21 -25.99 16.85 40.73
N ARG A 22 -25.62 15.75 41.40
CA ARG A 22 -24.69 14.75 40.85
C ARG A 22 -25.20 14.13 39.55
N ALA A 23 -26.50 13.82 39.49
CA ALA A 23 -27.13 13.31 38.28
C ALA A 23 -27.14 14.36 37.15
N ASP A 24 -27.42 15.62 37.46
CA ASP A 24 -27.43 16.70 36.47
C ASP A 24 -26.03 16.97 35.88
N VAL A 25 -24.98 16.97 36.70
CA VAL A 25 -23.58 17.10 36.25
C VAL A 25 -23.20 15.96 35.29
N VAL A 26 -23.54 14.72 35.63
CA VAL A 26 -23.26 13.57 34.76
C VAL A 26 -24.03 13.66 33.45
N ARG A 27 -25.32 14.04 33.51
CA ARG A 27 -26.18 14.18 32.34
C ARG A 27 -25.66 15.25 31.38
N ARG A 28 -25.35 16.45 31.86
CA ARG A 28 -24.80 17.53 31.02
C ARG A 28 -23.47 17.15 30.37
N ALA A 29 -22.59 16.50 31.12
CA ALA A 29 -21.32 16.01 30.58
C ALA A 29 -21.54 14.96 29.48
N ALA A 30 -22.53 14.08 29.63
CA ALA A 30 -22.88 13.08 28.62
C ALA A 30 -23.54 13.71 27.37
N GLU A 31 -24.41 14.71 27.55
CA GLU A 31 -25.05 15.44 26.44
C GLU A 31 -24.04 16.19 25.58
N ARG A 32 -22.94 16.69 26.17
CA ARG A 32 -21.92 17.48 25.47
C ARG A 32 -20.76 16.68 24.88
N ALA A 33 -20.51 15.47 25.39
CA ALA A 33 -19.41 14.65 24.92
C ALA A 33 -19.41 14.45 23.39
N PRO A 34 -20.55 14.20 22.71
CA PRO A 34 -20.58 14.06 21.26
C PRO A 34 -20.13 15.32 20.50
N GLU A 35 -20.52 16.51 20.96
CA GLU A 35 -20.12 17.79 20.35
C GLU A 35 -18.60 17.99 20.42
N THR A 36 -18.01 17.76 21.60
CA THR A 36 -16.55 17.89 21.79
C THR A 36 -15.79 16.84 20.98
N THR A 37 -16.29 15.60 20.94
CA THR A 37 -15.68 14.54 20.11
C THR A 37 -15.74 14.88 18.63
N ALA A 38 -16.88 15.38 18.13
CA ALA A 38 -17.00 15.83 16.75
C ALA A 38 -16.03 16.97 16.42
N ALA A 39 -15.87 17.94 17.31
CA ALA A 39 -14.91 19.03 17.12
C ALA A 39 -13.46 18.55 17.05
N VAL A 40 -13.07 17.61 17.93
CA VAL A 40 -11.74 16.95 17.88
C VAL A 40 -11.54 16.22 16.56
N MET A 41 -12.56 15.50 16.07
CA MET A 41 -12.47 14.76 14.81
C MET A 41 -12.26 15.69 13.60
N VAL A 42 -12.93 16.85 13.58
CA VAL A 42 -12.74 17.86 12.52
C VAL A 42 -11.33 18.47 12.60
N ASP A 43 -10.83 18.81 13.78
CA ASP A 43 -9.48 19.39 13.91
C ASP A 43 -8.40 18.34 13.54
N ILE A 44 -8.62 17.05 13.83
CA ILE A 44 -7.77 15.95 13.34
C ILE A 44 -7.80 15.88 11.80
N GLN A 45 -8.96 16.04 11.18
CA GLN A 45 -9.12 16.04 9.72
C GLN A 45 -8.31 17.16 9.06
N ASP A 46 -8.41 18.38 9.59
CA ASP A 46 -7.70 19.55 9.05
C ASP A 46 -6.17 19.43 9.17
N HIS A 47 -5.69 18.53 10.04
CA HIS A 47 -4.27 18.33 10.32
C HIS A 47 -3.73 16.96 9.87
N VAL A 48 -4.48 16.12 9.13
CA VAL A 48 -4.03 14.75 8.79
C VAL A 48 -2.65 14.74 8.11
N SER A 49 -2.36 15.69 7.22
CA SER A 49 -1.05 15.78 6.56
C SER A 49 0.12 16.10 7.50
N GLN A 50 -0.15 16.63 8.69
CA GLN A 50 0.84 16.86 9.75
C GLN A 50 0.90 15.70 10.76
N LEU A 51 -0.12 14.84 10.77
CA LEU A 51 -0.23 13.68 11.66
C LEU A 51 0.53 12.47 11.12
N ILE A 52 0.63 12.33 9.80
CA ILE A 52 1.20 11.15 9.17
C ILE A 52 2.06 11.49 7.96
N ASP A 53 3.25 10.92 7.92
CA ASP A 53 4.07 10.81 6.72
C ASP A 53 3.63 9.54 5.98
N LEU A 54 2.79 9.71 4.95
CA LEU A 54 2.23 8.59 4.18
C LEU A 54 3.31 7.83 3.41
N GLU A 55 4.39 8.49 2.99
CA GLU A 55 5.48 7.87 2.25
C GLU A 55 6.28 6.95 3.16
N GLN A 56 6.77 7.48 4.28
CA GLN A 56 7.52 6.69 5.26
C GLN A 56 6.67 5.54 5.81
N PHE A 57 5.40 5.80 6.09
CA PHE A 57 4.47 4.78 6.56
C PHE A 57 4.31 3.64 5.53
N ALA A 58 4.11 3.96 4.26
CA ALA A 58 3.99 2.96 3.22
C ALA A 58 5.28 2.13 3.07
N VAL A 59 6.45 2.76 3.13
CA VAL A 59 7.75 2.08 3.07
C VAL A 59 7.94 1.14 4.26
N ASP A 60 7.69 1.59 5.49
CA ASP A 60 7.82 0.77 6.69
C ASP A 60 6.84 -0.41 6.66
N TYR A 61 5.61 -0.18 6.20
CA TYR A 61 4.60 -1.23 6.08
C TYR A 61 4.96 -2.29 5.03
N MET A 62 5.46 -1.87 3.86
CA MET A 62 5.84 -2.78 2.76
C MET A 62 7.13 -3.56 3.08
N THR A 63 8.10 -2.93 3.73
CA THR A 63 9.34 -3.60 4.16
C THR A 63 9.08 -4.59 5.30
N GLY A 64 8.13 -4.28 6.19
CA GLY A 64 7.65 -5.20 7.21
C GLY A 64 6.81 -6.37 6.67
N ASN A 65 6.23 -6.24 5.47
CA ASN A 65 5.35 -7.24 4.86
C ASN A 65 5.74 -7.61 3.42
N PRO A 66 6.83 -8.40 3.22
CA PRO A 66 7.28 -8.79 1.88
C PRO A 66 6.23 -9.53 1.04
N SER A 67 5.35 -10.29 1.68
CA SER A 67 4.25 -11.00 1.00
C SER A 67 3.25 -10.05 0.35
N LEU A 68 2.91 -8.95 1.02
CA LEU A 68 2.01 -7.93 0.49
C LEU A 68 2.66 -7.19 -0.68
N THR A 69 3.95 -6.85 -0.56
CA THR A 69 4.73 -6.25 -1.65
C THR A 69 4.68 -7.12 -2.91
N ASN A 70 4.83 -8.44 -2.75
CA ASN A 70 4.67 -9.39 -3.86
C ASN A 70 3.24 -9.43 -4.41
N GLU A 71 2.21 -9.36 -3.56
CA GLU A 71 0.80 -9.32 -4.00
C GLU A 71 0.51 -8.08 -4.85
N VAL A 72 0.95 -6.89 -4.40
CA VAL A 72 0.83 -5.63 -5.14
C VAL A 72 1.49 -5.75 -6.51
N PHE A 73 2.70 -6.31 -6.55
CA PHE A 73 3.46 -6.49 -7.76
C PHE A 73 2.79 -7.46 -8.76
N ILE A 74 2.37 -8.64 -8.29
CA ILE A 74 1.67 -9.63 -9.12
C ILE A 74 0.35 -9.07 -9.64
N ALA A 75 -0.37 -8.28 -8.82
CA ALA A 75 -1.60 -7.63 -9.25
C ALA A 75 -1.35 -6.64 -10.39
N CYS A 76 -0.27 -5.85 -10.31
CA CYS A 76 0.09 -4.88 -11.34
C CYS A 76 0.58 -5.52 -12.65
N GLY A 77 1.35 -6.61 -12.57
CA GLY A 77 2.00 -7.25 -13.74
C GLY A 77 1.30 -8.48 -14.29
N ARG A 78 0.08 -8.81 -13.83
CA ARG A 78 -0.61 -10.07 -14.20
C ARG A 78 -0.74 -10.25 -15.71
N ASP A 79 -1.20 -9.21 -16.42
CA ASP A 79 -1.48 -9.36 -17.85
C ASP A 79 -0.21 -9.36 -18.69
N GLU A 80 0.85 -8.68 -18.25
CA GLU A 80 2.18 -8.77 -18.85
C GLU A 80 2.76 -10.18 -18.71
N LEU A 81 2.59 -10.82 -17.55
CA LEU A 81 2.99 -12.22 -17.35
C LEU A 81 2.22 -13.18 -18.27
N VAL A 82 0.91 -12.94 -18.46
CA VAL A 82 0.09 -13.73 -19.39
C VAL A 82 0.54 -13.52 -20.83
N PHE A 83 0.83 -12.27 -21.22
CA PHE A 83 1.38 -11.97 -22.54
C PHE A 83 2.73 -12.67 -22.78
N VAL A 84 3.65 -12.61 -21.81
CA VAL A 84 4.95 -13.29 -21.90
C VAL A 84 4.78 -14.79 -22.10
N ARG A 85 3.83 -15.41 -21.38
CA ARG A 85 3.50 -16.83 -21.55
C ARG A 85 3.00 -17.13 -22.96
N ASP A 86 2.03 -16.36 -23.45
CA ASP A 86 1.36 -16.63 -24.72
C ASP A 86 2.27 -16.30 -25.92
N ALA A 87 2.98 -15.17 -25.86
CA ALA A 87 4.00 -14.80 -26.83
C ALA A 87 5.15 -15.80 -26.81
N GLY A 88 5.60 -16.24 -25.63
CA GLY A 88 6.63 -17.27 -25.48
C GLY A 88 6.24 -18.58 -26.16
N ALA A 89 4.97 -19.01 -26.03
CA ALA A 89 4.46 -20.19 -26.74
C ALA A 89 4.47 -20.00 -28.27
N ALA A 90 4.01 -18.84 -28.76
CA ALA A 90 3.98 -18.53 -30.19
C ALA A 90 5.39 -18.44 -30.79
N PHE A 91 6.32 -17.74 -30.14
CA PHE A 91 7.70 -17.63 -30.57
C PHE A 91 8.45 -18.97 -30.46
N GLY A 92 8.19 -19.75 -29.42
CA GLY A 92 8.75 -21.10 -29.28
C GLY A 92 8.33 -22.01 -30.43
N LEU A 93 7.06 -21.97 -30.83
CA LEU A 93 6.56 -22.72 -31.99
C LEU A 93 7.18 -22.21 -33.30
N ALA A 94 7.23 -20.90 -33.51
CA ALA A 94 7.84 -20.31 -34.70
C ALA A 94 9.33 -20.65 -34.82
N PHE A 95 10.06 -20.59 -33.70
CA PHE A 95 11.48 -20.95 -33.64
C PHE A 95 11.69 -22.45 -33.88
N GLY A 96 10.83 -23.31 -33.32
CA GLY A 96 10.86 -24.74 -33.59
C GLY A 96 10.62 -25.08 -35.07
N LEU A 97 9.66 -24.42 -35.72
CA LEU A 97 9.41 -24.55 -37.16
C LEU A 97 10.59 -24.03 -37.99
N PHE A 98 11.17 -22.89 -37.60
CA PHE A 98 12.36 -22.35 -38.25
C PHE A 98 13.56 -23.29 -38.11
N GLN A 99 13.78 -23.86 -36.92
CA GLN A 99 14.81 -24.87 -36.67
C GLN A 99 14.60 -26.11 -37.55
N MET A 100 13.35 -26.58 -37.68
CA MET A 100 12.99 -27.72 -38.54
C MET A 100 13.26 -27.40 -40.03
N LEU A 101 12.88 -26.21 -40.50
CA LEU A 101 13.14 -25.76 -41.87
C LEU A 101 14.64 -25.62 -42.15
N LEU A 102 15.40 -25.06 -41.20
CA LEU A 102 16.84 -24.93 -41.31
C LEU A 102 17.51 -26.31 -41.40
N TRP A 103 17.06 -27.27 -40.59
CA TRP A 103 17.53 -28.65 -40.64
C TRP A 103 17.22 -29.32 -42.00
N ALA A 104 16.03 -29.10 -42.53
CA ALA A 104 15.66 -29.61 -43.86
C ALA A 104 16.46 -28.93 -44.99
N ALA A 105 16.69 -27.63 -44.91
CA ALA A 105 17.38 -26.84 -45.95
C ALA A 105 18.90 -27.03 -45.97
N LEU A 106 19.53 -27.30 -44.82
CA LEU A 106 20.96 -27.62 -44.72
C LEU A 106 21.31 -29.02 -45.26
N GLY A 107 20.33 -29.75 -45.80
CA GLY A 107 20.56 -30.98 -46.55
C GLY A 107 21.03 -32.13 -45.67
N ALA A 108 20.43 -32.28 -44.47
CA ALA A 108 20.58 -33.52 -43.71
C ALA A 108 20.26 -34.70 -44.65
N PRO A 109 21.21 -35.62 -44.94
CA PRO A 109 20.97 -36.75 -45.82
C PRO A 109 19.74 -37.52 -45.33
N GLU A 110 18.94 -38.12 -46.21
CA GLU A 110 17.74 -38.89 -45.81
C GLU A 110 18.03 -39.95 -44.72
N SER A 111 19.29 -40.44 -44.65
CA SER A 111 19.78 -41.34 -43.62
C SER A 111 20.06 -40.71 -42.25
N GLU A 112 20.34 -39.40 -42.19
CA GLU A 112 20.65 -38.64 -40.97
C GLU A 112 19.42 -37.90 -40.40
N PHE A 113 18.36 -37.75 -41.22
CA PHE A 113 17.06 -37.27 -40.76
C PHE A 113 16.37 -38.27 -39.80
N LEU A 114 16.53 -39.57 -40.03
CA LEU A 114 15.95 -40.64 -39.21
C LEU A 114 16.94 -41.26 -38.20
N ARG A 115 18.25 -41.00 -38.34
CA ARG A 115 19.31 -41.42 -37.42
C ARG A 115 20.41 -40.35 -37.32
N PRO A 116 20.21 -39.30 -36.50
CA PRO A 116 21.24 -38.29 -36.28
C PRO A 116 22.46 -38.90 -35.58
N SER A 117 23.66 -38.42 -35.93
CA SER A 117 24.89 -38.79 -35.20
C SER A 117 24.84 -38.33 -33.72
N PRO A 118 25.59 -38.96 -32.80
CA PRO A 118 25.62 -38.54 -31.39
C PRO A 118 26.01 -37.07 -31.18
N ALA A 119 26.82 -36.52 -32.09
CA ALA A 119 27.19 -35.11 -32.10
C ALA A 119 26.04 -34.20 -32.58
N ALA A 120 25.22 -34.65 -33.54
CA ALA A 120 24.03 -33.95 -34.00
C ALA A 120 22.93 -33.92 -32.92
N LEU A 121 22.80 -34.97 -32.10
CA LEU A 121 21.85 -35.00 -30.99
C LEU A 121 22.12 -33.94 -29.92
N LEU A 122 23.39 -33.53 -29.73
CA LEU A 122 23.78 -32.44 -28.82
C LEU A 122 23.41 -31.04 -29.35
N VAL A 123 23.17 -30.91 -30.66
CA VAL A 123 22.77 -29.64 -31.27
C VAL A 123 21.38 -29.23 -30.81
N PHE A 124 20.44 -30.17 -30.63
CA PHE A 124 19.06 -29.84 -30.22
C PHE A 124 18.99 -29.26 -28.78
N PRO A 125 19.58 -29.86 -27.74
CA PRO A 125 19.65 -29.26 -26.41
C PRO A 125 20.41 -27.93 -26.37
N ALA A 126 21.51 -27.80 -27.13
CA ALA A 126 22.29 -26.57 -27.18
C ALA A 126 21.51 -25.43 -27.85
N MET A 127 20.86 -25.70 -28.98
CA MET A 127 19.99 -24.75 -29.67
C MET A 127 18.78 -24.38 -28.83
N GLY A 128 18.15 -25.36 -28.17
CA GLY A 128 17.05 -25.12 -27.24
C GLY A 128 17.46 -24.23 -26.06
N LEU A 129 18.62 -24.49 -25.47
CA LEU A 129 19.19 -23.67 -24.40
C LEU A 129 19.42 -22.21 -24.84
N ILE A 130 20.08 -22.01 -25.99
CA ILE A 130 20.39 -20.68 -26.53
C ILE A 130 19.10 -19.94 -26.91
N ALA A 131 18.20 -20.61 -27.62
CA ALA A 131 16.94 -20.04 -28.05
C ALA A 131 16.04 -19.68 -26.86
N GLY A 132 15.96 -20.55 -25.85
CA GLY A 132 15.21 -20.32 -24.63
C GLY A 132 15.72 -19.11 -23.86
N MET A 133 17.03 -18.98 -23.68
CA MET A 133 17.64 -17.78 -23.07
C MET A 133 17.37 -16.52 -23.90
N LEU A 134 17.59 -16.59 -25.22
CA LEU A 134 17.43 -15.45 -26.11
C LEU A 134 15.98 -14.96 -26.16
N LEU A 135 15.02 -15.87 -26.31
CA LEU A 135 13.58 -15.54 -26.36
C LEU A 135 13.12 -14.95 -25.04
N ASN A 136 13.53 -15.51 -23.90
CA ASN A 136 13.14 -14.95 -22.62
C ASN A 136 13.80 -13.59 -22.37
N TRP A 137 15.05 -13.39 -22.80
CA TRP A 137 15.71 -12.08 -22.75
C TRP A 137 14.98 -11.03 -23.62
N ILE A 138 14.56 -11.41 -24.83
CA ILE A 138 13.75 -10.54 -25.70
C ILE A 138 12.40 -10.23 -25.04
N ALA A 139 11.75 -11.24 -24.46
CA ALA A 139 10.44 -11.08 -23.82
C ALA A 139 10.51 -10.09 -22.65
N VAL A 140 11.47 -10.26 -21.74
CA VAL A 140 11.69 -9.32 -20.62
C VAL A 140 11.95 -7.91 -21.14
N LYS A 141 12.82 -7.78 -22.15
CA LYS A 141 13.14 -6.48 -22.75
C LYS A 141 11.92 -5.82 -23.42
N ALA A 142 11.04 -6.61 -24.04
CA ALA A 142 9.82 -6.10 -24.68
C ALA A 142 8.76 -5.62 -23.67
N ILE A 143 8.81 -6.07 -22.42
CA ILE A 143 7.90 -5.59 -21.35
C ILE A 143 8.25 -4.14 -20.97
N PHE A 144 9.54 -3.82 -20.82
CA PHE A 144 10.01 -2.53 -20.29
C PHE A 144 10.53 -1.56 -21.35
N ALA A 145 10.90 -2.03 -22.54
CA ALA A 145 11.50 -1.21 -23.59
C ALA A 145 10.77 -1.34 -24.95
N PRO A 146 10.74 -0.27 -25.77
CA PRO A 146 11.31 1.06 -25.50
C PRO A 146 10.46 1.88 -24.51
N VAL A 147 11.14 2.75 -23.75
CA VAL A 147 10.50 3.56 -22.70
C VAL A 147 9.59 4.62 -23.32
N GLU A 148 10.17 5.38 -24.24
CA GLU A 148 9.43 6.32 -25.07
C GLU A 148 8.76 5.60 -26.25
N PRO A 149 7.55 6.02 -26.65
CA PRO A 149 6.87 5.46 -27.81
C PRO A 149 7.67 5.75 -29.08
N VAL A 150 8.06 4.70 -29.79
CA VAL A 150 8.76 4.78 -31.08
C VAL A 150 7.75 4.54 -32.20
N GLU A 151 7.51 5.57 -33.00
CA GLU A 151 6.65 5.49 -34.17
C GLU A 151 7.39 4.84 -35.36
N LEU A 152 6.89 3.69 -35.79
CA LEU A 152 7.31 3.01 -37.01
C LEU A 152 6.32 3.28 -38.14
N PHE A 153 6.82 3.23 -39.39
CA PHE A 153 6.02 3.41 -40.61
C PHE A 153 5.20 4.72 -40.63
N GLY A 154 5.80 5.84 -40.21
CA GLY A 154 5.14 7.15 -40.21
C GLY A 154 3.96 7.27 -39.23
N GLY A 155 3.97 6.49 -38.14
CA GLY A 155 2.96 6.55 -37.07
C GLY A 155 1.92 5.44 -37.10
N ALA A 156 1.95 4.52 -38.07
CA ALA A 156 0.98 3.43 -38.15
C ALA A 156 1.17 2.35 -37.07
N VAL A 157 2.40 2.17 -36.57
CA VAL A 157 2.73 1.21 -35.51
C VAL A 157 3.58 1.92 -34.46
N VAL A 158 3.10 1.95 -33.22
CA VAL A 158 3.85 2.52 -32.10
C VAL A 158 4.43 1.37 -31.27
N LEU A 159 5.76 1.29 -31.21
CA LEU A 159 6.47 0.38 -30.32
C LEU A 159 6.70 1.08 -28.98
N GLN A 160 6.21 0.46 -27.92
CA GLN A 160 6.45 0.87 -26.54
C GLN A 160 6.46 -0.38 -25.67
N GLY A 161 7.24 -0.36 -24.59
CA GLY A 161 7.21 -1.42 -23.58
C GLY A 161 5.76 -1.72 -23.18
N LEU A 162 5.40 -3.00 -23.15
CA LEU A 162 4.00 -3.41 -22.92
C LEU A 162 3.45 -2.84 -21.60
N PHE A 163 4.29 -2.83 -20.58
CA PHE A 163 3.97 -2.34 -19.25
C PHE A 163 3.69 -0.82 -19.26
N LEU A 164 4.49 -0.07 -20.01
CA LEU A 164 4.35 1.39 -20.18
C LEU A 164 3.12 1.77 -21.00
N ARG A 165 2.79 0.95 -22.00
CA ARG A 165 1.58 1.15 -22.80
C ARG A 165 0.30 1.07 -21.95
N ARG A 166 0.34 0.30 -20.84
CA ARG A 166 -0.74 0.14 -19.87
C ARG A 166 -0.58 0.99 -18.61
N GLN A 167 0.28 2.02 -18.64
CA GLN A 167 0.57 2.87 -17.47
C GLN A 167 -0.67 3.30 -16.69
N LYS A 168 -1.73 3.78 -17.35
CA LYS A 168 -2.96 4.24 -16.68
C LYS A 168 -3.70 3.13 -15.95
N GLU A 169 -3.71 1.93 -16.52
CA GLU A 169 -4.38 0.77 -15.95
C GLU A 169 -3.59 0.24 -14.75
N VAL A 170 -2.27 0.09 -14.92
CA VAL A 170 -1.36 -0.31 -13.85
C VAL A 170 -1.39 0.70 -12.70
N ALA A 171 -1.35 2.00 -13.00
CA ALA A 171 -1.42 3.05 -11.98
C ALA A 171 -2.69 2.94 -11.13
N ARG A 172 -3.82 2.59 -11.75
CA ARG A 172 -5.08 2.38 -11.04
C ARG A 172 -5.07 1.13 -10.16
N VAL A 173 -4.55 0.01 -10.68
CA VAL A 173 -4.41 -1.23 -9.90
C VAL A 173 -3.47 -1.02 -8.72
N TYR A 174 -2.32 -0.38 -8.95
CA TYR A 174 -1.35 -0.04 -7.91
C TYR A 174 -1.99 0.84 -6.83
N ALA A 175 -2.65 1.94 -7.24
CA ALA A 175 -3.31 2.84 -6.31
C ALA A 175 -4.39 2.15 -5.48
N TYR A 176 -5.21 1.29 -6.11
CA TYR A 176 -6.21 0.48 -5.40
C TYR A 176 -5.55 -0.45 -4.38
N MET A 177 -4.49 -1.15 -4.77
CA MET A 177 -3.78 -2.09 -3.88
C MET A 177 -3.14 -1.36 -2.69
N VAL A 178 -2.45 -0.24 -2.94
CA VAL A 178 -1.82 0.55 -1.87
C VAL A 178 -2.86 1.17 -0.95
N ALA A 179 -3.92 1.78 -1.48
CA ALA A 179 -4.96 2.39 -0.66
C ALA A 179 -5.74 1.36 0.17
N SER A 180 -6.15 0.24 -0.43
CA SER A 180 -7.00 -0.76 0.21
C SER A 180 -6.26 -1.75 1.13
N ARG A 181 -4.92 -1.86 1.00
CA ARG A 181 -4.13 -2.81 1.81
C ARG A 181 -3.15 -2.14 2.76
N ILE A 182 -2.59 -0.98 2.37
CA ILE A 182 -1.54 -0.30 3.13
C ILE A 182 -2.13 0.92 3.83
N LEU A 183 -2.66 1.87 3.06
CA LEU A 183 -3.20 3.14 3.57
C LEU A 183 -4.65 3.03 4.03
N THR A 184 -4.99 1.90 4.67
CA THR A 184 -6.32 1.69 5.23
C THR A 184 -6.51 2.54 6.48
N SER A 185 -7.74 2.96 6.73
CA SER A 185 -8.06 3.73 7.94
C SER A 185 -7.61 3.06 9.24
N GLU A 186 -7.70 1.73 9.36
CA GLU A 186 -7.20 1.00 10.53
C GLU A 186 -5.68 1.15 10.70
N ASN A 187 -4.93 0.93 9.63
CA ASN A 187 -3.48 1.06 9.60
C ASN A 187 -3.02 2.50 9.91
N LEU A 188 -3.67 3.50 9.29
CA LEU A 188 -3.38 4.91 9.52
C LEU A 188 -3.68 5.33 10.97
N LEU A 189 -4.77 4.81 11.56
CA LEU A 189 -5.11 5.11 12.96
C LEU A 189 -4.10 4.52 13.95
N VAL A 190 -3.60 3.31 13.69
CA VAL A 190 -2.52 2.73 14.49
C VAL A 190 -1.24 3.56 14.36
N GLU A 191 -0.93 4.05 13.16
CA GLU A 191 0.24 4.89 12.93
C GLU A 191 0.11 6.25 13.61
N ILE A 192 -1.07 6.87 13.56
CA ILE A 192 -1.30 8.20 14.13
C ILE A 192 -1.42 8.13 15.66
N ALA A 193 -2.18 7.17 16.21
CA ALA A 193 -2.48 7.06 17.64
C ALA A 193 -1.52 6.15 18.43
N GLY A 194 -0.61 5.46 17.74
CA GLY A 194 0.34 4.51 18.32
C GLY A 194 1.31 5.14 19.32
N VAL A 195 1.71 4.34 20.32
CA VAL A 195 2.69 4.77 21.33
C VAL A 195 4.05 4.96 20.66
N GLY A 196 4.65 6.14 20.82
CA GLY A 196 5.97 6.47 20.25
C GLY A 196 5.94 6.94 18.79
N LYS A 197 4.75 7.09 18.20
CA LYS A 197 4.59 7.59 16.82
C LYS A 197 4.53 9.12 16.74
N PRO A 198 4.98 9.73 15.65
CA PRO A 198 5.06 11.19 15.50
C PRO A 198 3.70 11.88 15.52
N GLY A 199 2.61 11.21 15.13
CA GLY A 199 1.25 11.76 15.18
C GLY A 199 0.67 11.86 16.60
N ARG A 200 1.20 11.10 17.57
CA ARG A 200 0.63 11.00 18.91
C ARG A 200 0.65 12.33 19.69
N PRO A 201 1.76 13.09 19.75
CA PRO A 201 1.79 14.39 20.41
C PRO A 201 0.80 15.40 19.83
N VAL A 202 0.56 15.35 18.51
CA VAL A 202 -0.36 16.27 17.83
C VAL A 202 -1.81 15.96 18.19
N ILE A 203 -2.21 14.68 18.16
CA ILE A 203 -3.55 14.26 18.65
C ILE A 203 -3.71 14.68 20.11
N ASP A 204 -2.72 14.38 20.95
CA ASP A 204 -2.79 14.71 22.37
C ASP A 204 -2.94 16.23 22.57
N GLY A 205 -2.33 17.05 21.70
CA GLY A 205 -2.50 18.51 21.67
C GLY A 205 -3.90 18.95 21.27
N ILE A 206 -4.46 18.39 20.18
CA ILE A 206 -5.83 18.66 19.72
C ILE A 206 -6.85 18.29 20.80
N VAL A 207 -6.72 17.10 21.39
CA VAL A 207 -7.58 16.64 22.49
C VAL A 207 -7.48 17.58 23.67
N ARG A 208 -6.25 17.93 24.09
CA ARG A 208 -6.04 18.85 25.22
C ARG A 208 -6.70 20.20 24.97
N LYS A 209 -6.58 20.77 23.77
CA LYS A 209 -7.21 22.04 23.39
C LYS A 209 -8.74 21.97 23.53
N HIS A 210 -9.38 20.98 22.91
CA HIS A 210 -10.84 20.88 22.93
C HIS A 210 -11.42 20.49 24.30
N VAL A 211 -10.75 19.58 25.03
CA VAL A 211 -11.14 19.27 26.41
C VAL A 211 -10.94 20.49 27.29
N ALA A 212 -9.86 21.26 27.09
CA ALA A 212 -9.60 22.46 27.86
C ALA A 212 -10.67 23.52 27.65
N THR A 213 -11.02 23.81 26.40
CA THR A 213 -12.10 24.76 26.04
C THR A 213 -13.43 24.30 26.63
N ALA A 214 -13.78 23.02 26.49
CA ALA A 214 -15.00 22.49 27.09
C ALA A 214 -14.97 22.68 28.62
N PHE A 215 -13.87 22.39 29.29
CA PHE A 215 -13.75 22.61 30.74
C PHE A 215 -13.87 24.08 31.13
N ASP A 216 -13.27 25.01 30.39
CA ASP A 216 -13.29 26.44 30.69
C ASP A 216 -14.69 27.03 30.45
N ASP A 217 -15.39 26.58 29.40
CA ASP A 217 -16.78 26.89 29.10
C ASP A 217 -17.78 26.33 30.13
N TYR A 218 -17.34 25.48 31.05
CA TYR A 218 -18.17 24.99 32.18
C TYR A 218 -17.65 25.41 33.54
N ALA A 219 -16.35 25.73 33.65
CA ALA A 219 -15.73 26.23 34.86
C ALA A 219 -16.50 27.45 35.36
N TRP A 220 -16.89 28.39 34.50
CA TRP A 220 -17.64 29.59 34.90
C TRP A 220 -18.99 29.28 35.59
N ALA A 221 -19.64 28.15 35.28
CA ALA A 221 -20.93 27.78 35.84
C ALA A 221 -20.81 27.15 37.24
N VAL A 222 -19.69 26.48 37.52
CA VAL A 222 -19.41 25.82 38.81
C VAL A 222 -18.46 26.61 39.69
N GLU A 223 -17.62 27.48 39.14
CA GLU A 223 -16.63 28.30 39.85
C GLU A 223 -17.23 29.10 41.02
N PRO A 224 -18.42 29.73 40.91
CA PRO A 224 -19.06 30.40 42.05
C PRO A 224 -19.37 29.41 43.18
N VAL A 225 -19.91 28.23 42.85
CA VAL A 225 -20.25 27.18 43.82
C VAL A 225 -18.97 26.62 44.45
N LEU A 226 -17.95 26.33 43.65
CA LEU A 226 -16.66 25.78 44.08
C LEU A 226 -15.90 26.75 45.01
N ARG A 227 -15.91 28.05 44.70
CA ARG A 227 -15.36 29.11 45.57
C ARG A 227 -16.16 29.28 46.86
N THR A 228 -17.48 29.20 46.79
CA THR A 228 -18.36 29.40 47.96
C THR A 228 -18.20 28.28 48.99
N PHE A 229 -17.98 27.04 48.56
CA PHE A 229 -17.81 25.90 49.46
C PHE A 229 -16.35 25.67 49.92
N GLY A 230 -15.39 26.52 49.51
CA GLY A 230 -14.00 26.46 49.98
C GLY A 230 -13.30 25.12 49.72
N ALA A 231 -13.79 24.34 48.77
CA ALA A 231 -13.46 22.92 48.62
C ALA A 231 -12.49 22.63 47.47
N VAL A 232 -12.04 23.65 46.74
CA VAL A 232 -11.20 23.48 45.54
C VAL A 232 -10.07 24.49 45.53
N ASP A 233 -8.86 23.98 45.75
CA ASP A 233 -7.62 24.67 45.43
C ASP A 233 -7.48 24.69 43.89
N ALA A 234 -6.97 25.79 43.31
CA ALA A 234 -6.81 25.94 41.86
C ALA A 234 -6.06 24.74 41.22
N ASP A 235 -5.15 24.15 41.98
CA ASP A 235 -4.36 22.97 41.59
C ASP A 235 -5.22 21.71 41.39
N GLY A 236 -6.27 21.51 42.20
CA GLY A 236 -7.18 20.36 42.07
C GLY A 236 -8.06 20.43 40.82
N PHE A 237 -8.45 21.64 40.41
CA PHE A 237 -9.18 21.85 39.16
C PHE A 237 -8.28 21.62 37.94
N ALA A 238 -7.05 22.11 37.98
CA ALA A 238 -6.05 21.88 36.94
C ALA A 238 -5.69 20.38 36.80
N ALA A 239 -5.59 19.66 37.92
CA ALA A 239 -5.36 18.21 37.93
C ALA A 239 -6.55 17.45 37.33
N MET A 240 -7.78 17.83 37.65
CA MET A 240 -8.99 17.23 37.07
C MET A 240 -9.10 17.48 35.57
N LYS A 241 -8.74 18.69 35.11
CA LYS A 241 -8.67 19.04 33.68
C LYS A 241 -7.68 18.12 32.95
N THR A 242 -6.49 17.95 33.52
CA THR A 242 -5.43 17.08 32.97
C THR A 242 -5.85 15.61 32.92
N ASP A 243 -6.37 15.05 34.02
CA ASP A 243 -6.84 13.66 34.06
C ASP A 243 -8.02 13.42 33.09
N SER A 244 -8.87 14.44 32.87
CA SER A 244 -9.97 14.35 31.91
C SER A 244 -9.47 14.36 30.47
N CYS A 245 -8.44 15.16 30.15
CA CYS A 245 -7.74 15.09 28.87
C CYS A 245 -7.16 13.70 28.62
N ASP A 246 -6.50 13.11 29.62
CA ASP A 246 -5.90 11.78 29.50
C ASP A 246 -6.94 10.68 29.30
N ILE A 247 -8.09 10.77 29.99
CA ILE A 247 -9.22 9.86 29.76
C ILE A 247 -9.76 10.04 28.34
N MET A 248 -10.01 11.29 27.91
CA MET A 248 -10.50 11.56 26.56
C MET A 248 -9.53 11.03 25.49
N ALA A 249 -8.23 11.26 25.64
CA ALA A 249 -7.19 10.82 24.71
C ALA A 249 -7.08 9.29 24.62
N ARG A 250 -7.37 8.56 25.72
CA ARG A 250 -7.41 7.09 25.73
C ARG A 250 -8.67 6.54 25.06
N GLU A 251 -9.80 7.22 25.25
CA GLU A 251 -11.08 6.84 24.65
C GLU A 251 -11.20 7.27 23.18
N LEU A 252 -10.40 8.26 22.77
CA LEU A 252 -10.37 8.72 21.39
C LEU A 252 -9.88 7.62 20.45
N GLY A 253 -8.93 6.77 20.87
CA GLY A 253 -8.46 5.65 20.05
C GLY A 253 -9.60 4.76 19.55
N PRO A 254 -10.41 4.15 20.43
CA PRO A 254 -11.61 3.41 20.04
C PRO A 254 -12.66 4.24 19.28
N ALA A 255 -12.81 5.53 19.60
CA ALA A 255 -13.77 6.40 18.90
C ALA A 255 -13.31 6.71 17.45
N LEU A 256 -12.00 6.81 17.22
CA LEU A 256 -11.40 7.01 15.91
C LEU A 256 -11.65 5.81 14.98
N TYR A 257 -11.70 4.57 15.52
CA TYR A 257 -12.08 3.39 14.74
C TYR A 257 -13.48 3.52 14.12
N HIS A 258 -14.42 4.19 14.80
CA HIS A 258 -15.75 4.46 14.25
C HIS A 258 -15.76 5.56 13.19
N ALA A 259 -14.69 6.37 13.13
CA ALA A 259 -14.49 7.38 12.10
C ALA A 259 -13.67 6.87 10.89
N ALA A 260 -13.26 5.60 10.89
CA ALA A 260 -12.51 5.00 9.79
C ALA A 260 -13.21 5.18 8.42
N ALA A 261 -14.52 5.02 8.36
CA ALA A 261 -15.28 5.24 7.12
C ALA A 261 -15.15 6.68 6.56
N TYR A 262 -14.94 7.67 7.44
CA TYR A 262 -14.74 9.07 7.04
C TYR A 262 -13.31 9.37 6.58
N MET A 263 -12.30 8.64 7.08
CA MET A 263 -10.91 8.82 6.66
C MET A 263 -10.69 8.28 5.24
N ASP A 264 -11.31 7.15 4.88
CA ASP A 264 -11.21 6.59 3.53
C ASP A 264 -11.79 7.56 2.47
N GLU A 265 -12.92 8.21 2.77
CA GLU A 265 -13.58 9.16 1.85
C GLU A 265 -12.89 10.53 1.82
N ALA A 266 -12.45 11.04 2.98
CA ALA A 266 -11.77 12.33 3.09
C ALA A 266 -10.37 12.33 2.46
N LEU A 267 -9.63 11.22 2.55
CA LEU A 267 -8.26 11.16 2.04
C LEU A 267 -8.20 10.86 0.55
N ALA A 268 -9.23 10.22 -0.03
CA ALA A 268 -9.33 9.92 -1.47
C ALA A 268 -7.99 9.43 -2.08
N LEU A 269 -7.24 8.62 -1.32
CA LEU A 269 -5.84 8.31 -1.60
C LEU A 269 -5.70 7.51 -2.88
N GLU A 270 -6.62 6.56 -3.13
CA GLU A 270 -6.65 5.79 -4.37
C GLU A 270 -6.70 6.71 -5.60
N ASN A 271 -7.65 7.64 -5.65
CA ASN A 271 -7.80 8.54 -6.78
C ASN A 271 -6.60 9.48 -6.95
N THR A 272 -6.04 9.94 -5.83
CA THR A 272 -4.87 10.81 -5.82
C THR A 272 -3.65 10.07 -6.35
N ILE A 273 -3.31 8.89 -5.80
CA ILE A 273 -2.18 8.06 -6.22
C ILE A 273 -2.34 7.66 -7.69
N ALA A 274 -3.54 7.22 -8.10
CA ALA A 274 -3.81 6.83 -9.48
C ALA A 274 -3.57 7.99 -10.45
N ARG A 275 -4.06 9.20 -10.11
CA ARG A 275 -3.88 10.38 -10.94
C ARG A 275 -2.41 10.76 -11.05
N GLU A 276 -1.70 10.90 -9.92
CA GLU A 276 -0.29 11.30 -9.93
C GLU A 276 0.58 10.27 -10.68
N MET A 277 0.41 8.98 -10.39
CA MET A 277 1.17 7.90 -11.06
C MET A 277 0.84 7.80 -12.55
N SER A 278 -0.40 8.03 -12.95
CA SER A 278 -0.80 8.08 -14.36
C SER A 278 -0.31 9.33 -15.11
N GLY A 279 0.02 10.40 -14.37
CA GLY A 279 0.52 11.66 -14.89
C GLY A 279 2.04 11.71 -15.04
N LEU A 280 2.75 10.71 -14.51
CA LEU A 280 4.20 10.57 -14.65
C LEU A 280 4.62 10.41 -16.11
N SER A 281 5.82 10.87 -16.43
CA SER A 281 6.43 10.55 -17.72
C SER A 281 6.69 9.04 -17.83
N PRO A 282 6.78 8.48 -19.04
CA PRO A 282 7.13 7.06 -19.21
C PRO A 282 8.44 6.69 -18.52
N GLN A 283 9.40 7.62 -18.49
CA GLN A 283 10.71 7.42 -17.84
C GLN A 283 10.57 7.34 -16.32
N ASP A 284 9.81 8.25 -15.71
CA ASP A 284 9.60 8.24 -14.26
C ASP A 284 8.79 7.02 -13.82
N PHE A 285 7.77 6.64 -14.62
CA PHE A 285 6.97 5.46 -14.34
C PHE A 285 7.78 4.16 -14.47
N GLU A 286 8.66 4.06 -15.46
CA GLU A 286 9.60 2.94 -15.60
C GLU A 286 10.55 2.87 -14.40
N ALA A 287 11.12 4.01 -14.00
CA ALA A 287 12.05 4.08 -12.88
C ALA A 287 11.44 3.65 -11.54
N LEU A 288 10.11 3.79 -11.37
CA LEU A 288 9.41 3.31 -10.18
C LEU A 288 9.30 1.78 -10.11
N LEU A 289 9.14 1.11 -11.25
CA LEU A 289 8.75 -0.31 -11.29
C LEU A 289 9.89 -1.21 -11.74
N HIS A 290 10.69 -0.77 -12.70
CA HIS A 290 11.81 -1.55 -13.25
C HIS A 290 12.81 -2.02 -12.18
N PRO A 291 13.18 -1.26 -11.13
CA PRO A 291 14.12 -1.74 -10.11
C PRO A 291 13.68 -3.06 -9.45
N VAL A 292 12.37 -3.23 -9.22
CA VAL A 292 11.81 -4.44 -8.61
C VAL A 292 11.92 -5.64 -9.56
N PHE A 293 11.74 -5.41 -10.87
CA PHE A 293 11.87 -6.46 -11.88
C PHE A 293 13.33 -6.79 -12.22
N LYS A 294 14.20 -5.78 -12.26
CA LYS A 294 15.61 -5.85 -12.69
C LYS A 294 16.40 -6.90 -11.92
N GLU A 295 16.15 -7.05 -10.62
CA GLU A 295 16.82 -8.06 -9.79
C GLU A 295 16.45 -9.51 -10.18
N ASP A 296 15.28 -9.69 -10.80
CA ASP A 296 14.72 -11.00 -11.17
C ASP A 296 14.82 -11.31 -12.66
N GLU A 297 15.14 -10.32 -13.51
CA GLU A 297 15.25 -10.51 -14.98
C GLU A 297 16.21 -11.64 -15.37
N TRP A 298 17.37 -11.73 -14.72
CA TRP A 298 18.35 -12.78 -15.03
C TRP A 298 17.86 -14.17 -14.65
N LYS A 299 17.08 -14.31 -13.56
CA LYS A 299 16.50 -15.59 -13.13
C LYS A 299 15.50 -16.07 -14.17
N LEU A 300 14.70 -15.16 -14.69
CA LEU A 300 13.77 -15.40 -15.80
C LEU A 300 14.52 -15.91 -17.05
N VAL A 301 15.62 -15.24 -17.45
CA VAL A 301 16.42 -15.66 -18.62
C VAL A 301 17.02 -17.06 -18.42
N VAL A 302 17.57 -17.33 -17.25
CA VAL A 302 18.11 -18.65 -16.90
C VAL A 302 17.02 -19.72 -16.92
N MET A 303 15.84 -19.43 -16.36
CA MET A 303 14.68 -20.34 -16.40
C MET A 303 14.29 -20.67 -17.84
N GLY A 304 14.23 -19.66 -18.73
CA GLY A 304 13.98 -19.85 -20.15
C GLY A 304 15.00 -20.79 -20.80
N GLY A 305 16.28 -20.65 -20.45
CA GLY A 305 17.35 -21.55 -20.88
C GLY A 305 17.17 -22.99 -20.39
N VAL A 306 16.84 -23.18 -19.12
CA VAL A 306 16.60 -24.52 -18.53
C VAL A 306 15.42 -25.21 -19.20
N VAL A 307 14.32 -24.49 -19.41
CA VAL A 307 13.14 -25.03 -20.13
C VAL A 307 13.51 -25.35 -21.59
N GLY A 308 14.23 -24.45 -22.26
CA GLY A 308 14.69 -24.68 -23.64
C GLY A 308 15.62 -25.90 -23.77
N LEU A 309 16.53 -26.10 -22.82
CA LEU A 309 17.38 -27.29 -22.74
C LEU A 309 16.56 -28.56 -22.54
N ALA A 310 15.58 -28.54 -21.64
CA ALA A 310 14.69 -29.67 -21.39
C ALA A 310 13.89 -30.04 -22.66
N VAL A 311 13.35 -29.04 -23.36
CA VAL A 311 12.65 -29.24 -24.65
C VAL A 311 13.61 -29.81 -25.70
N GLY A 312 14.84 -29.30 -25.79
CA GLY A 312 15.84 -29.81 -26.74
C GLY A 312 16.28 -31.25 -26.43
N LEU A 313 16.35 -31.65 -25.16
CA LEU A 313 16.59 -33.04 -24.76
C LEU A 313 15.42 -33.95 -25.16
N VAL A 314 14.18 -33.48 -24.98
CA VAL A 314 12.98 -34.21 -25.42
C VAL A 314 12.99 -34.37 -26.95
N GLN A 315 13.32 -33.32 -27.70
CA GLN A 315 13.48 -33.39 -29.15
C GLN A 315 14.54 -34.40 -29.57
N ALA A 316 15.73 -34.37 -28.94
CA ALA A 316 16.80 -35.33 -29.22
C ALA A 316 16.37 -36.77 -28.94
N PHE A 317 15.60 -37.01 -27.87
CA PHE A 317 15.07 -38.33 -27.54
C PHE A 317 14.04 -38.84 -28.56
N PHE A 318 13.14 -37.98 -29.05
CA PHE A 318 12.12 -38.39 -30.05
C PHE A 318 12.68 -38.60 -31.46
N ILE A 319 13.81 -37.97 -31.80
CA ILE A 319 14.45 -38.08 -33.11
C ILE A 319 15.43 -39.28 -33.17
N ASN A 320 15.91 -39.78 -32.04
CA ASN A 320 16.81 -40.94 -31.92
C ASN A 320 16.06 -42.29 -31.93
#